data_AF-A0A8H6PXF4-F1
#
_entry.id   AF-A0A8H6PXF4-F1
#
_cell.length_a   1.000
_cell.length_b   1.000
_cell.length_c   1.000
_cell.angle_alpha   90.00
_cell.angle_beta   90.00
_cell.angle_gamma   90.00
#
_symmetry.space_group_name_H-M   'P 1'
#
loop_
_entity.id
_entity.type
_entity.pdbx_description
1 polymer ?
#
loop_
_entity_poly.entity_id
_entity_poly.type
_entity_poly.pdbx_seq_one_letter_code
_entity_poly.pdbx_strand_id
1 'polypeptide(L)'
;MPSSPQRAPLTPRKRCLRREELYQQLAPQLASAGFDAHLIVDTCRNGKQPTGQLAWGDWCNVIDTGFGVRPTTDTGDKLVMLSSGLSPVVRVMALQTPAKRYDAKCGLHGALKPAPEAGTWFQAYFEQLLRIADSSF
;
A
#
# COMPACT_ATOMS: atom_id res chain seq x y z
N MET A 1 20.37 -23.19 -8.13
CA MET A 1 19.83 -21.82 -8.27
C MET A 1 18.33 -21.92 -8.41
N PRO A 2 17.51 -21.57 -7.41
CA PRO A 2 16.07 -21.69 -7.54
C PRO A 2 15.51 -20.48 -8.29
N SER A 3 14.79 -20.79 -9.35
CA SER A 3 14.09 -19.89 -10.26
C SER A 3 13.01 -19.06 -9.55
N SER A 4 13.06 -17.74 -9.71
CA SER A 4 12.02 -16.81 -9.25
C SER A 4 10.63 -17.15 -9.82
N PRO A 5 9.56 -17.11 -9.02
CA PRO A 5 8.20 -17.30 -9.54
C PRO A 5 7.80 -16.15 -10.46
N GLN A 6 7.25 -16.51 -11.63
CA GLN A 6 6.84 -15.58 -12.69
C GLN A 6 5.61 -14.73 -12.29
N ARG A 7 5.63 -13.50 -12.79
CA ARG A 7 4.79 -12.34 -12.45
C ARG A 7 3.37 -12.46 -13.04
N ALA A 8 2.34 -12.09 -12.28
CA ALA A 8 0.98 -11.95 -12.79
C ALA A 8 0.88 -10.79 -13.81
N PRO A 9 0.19 -10.96 -14.96
CA PRO A 9 0.11 -9.92 -15.98
C PRO A 9 -1.03 -8.93 -15.64
N LEU A 10 -0.68 -7.65 -15.44
CA LEU A 10 -1.63 -6.55 -15.37
C LEU A 10 -1.36 -5.55 -16.52
N THR A 11 -2.45 -5.00 -17.05
CA THR A 11 -2.71 -4.31 -18.32
C THR A 11 -1.64 -3.32 -18.84
N PRO A 12 -1.33 -3.30 -20.16
CA PRO A 12 -0.30 -2.42 -20.73
C PRO A 12 -0.87 -1.04 -21.11
N ARG A 13 -0.68 0.00 -20.28
CA ARG A 13 -0.62 1.42 -20.75
C ARG A 13 -0.20 2.49 -19.72
N LYS A 14 0.20 2.14 -18.51
CA LYS A 14 1.05 2.98 -17.67
C LYS A 14 2.10 2.06 -17.07
N ARG A 15 3.39 2.36 -17.26
CA ARG A 15 4.45 1.63 -16.55
C ARG A 15 4.07 1.67 -15.07
N CYS A 16 3.72 0.52 -14.49
CA CYS A 16 3.56 0.40 -13.06
C CYS A 16 4.97 0.45 -12.49
N LEU A 17 5.48 1.67 -12.32
CA LEU A 17 6.76 1.88 -11.69
C LEU A 17 6.65 1.23 -10.32
N ARG A 18 7.54 0.28 -10.04
CA ARG A 18 7.75 -0.12 -8.65
C ARG A 18 8.19 1.11 -7.86
N ARG A 19 7.96 1.12 -6.56
CA ARG A 19 8.31 2.24 -5.68
C ARG A 19 9.72 2.77 -5.96
N GLU A 20 10.66 1.85 -6.11
CA GLU A 20 12.08 2.08 -6.37
C GLU A 20 12.30 2.81 -7.70
N GLU A 21 11.59 2.38 -8.74
CA GLU A 21 11.65 2.98 -10.06
C GLU A 21 10.99 4.37 -10.09
N LEU A 22 9.98 4.61 -9.24
CA LEU A 22 9.30 5.91 -9.16
C LEU A 22 10.22 6.99 -8.62
N TYR A 23 10.83 6.78 -7.46
CA TYR A 23 11.64 7.82 -6.85
C TYR A 23 12.98 8.04 -7.55
N GLN A 24 13.58 6.98 -8.12
CA GLN A 24 14.79 7.10 -8.95
C GLN A 24 14.55 7.95 -10.21
N GLN A 25 13.31 7.99 -10.72
CA GLN A 25 12.94 8.82 -11.87
C GLN A 25 12.46 10.22 -11.46
N LEU A 26 11.84 10.36 -10.29
CA LEU A 26 11.29 11.61 -9.80
C LEU A 26 12.36 12.53 -9.20
N ALA A 27 13.26 12.00 -8.37
CA ALA A 27 14.25 12.80 -7.65
C ALA A 27 15.14 13.65 -8.58
N PRO A 28 15.67 13.13 -9.71
CA PRO A 28 16.45 13.95 -10.64
C PRO A 28 15.65 15.09 -11.29
N GLN A 29 14.35 14.87 -11.54
CA GLN A 29 13.48 15.91 -12.11
C GLN A 29 13.25 17.04 -11.10
N LEU A 30 13.01 16.70 -9.83
CA LEU A 30 12.86 17.69 -8.77
C LEU A 30 14.16 18.46 -8.54
N ALA A 31 15.29 17.76 -8.52
CA ALA A 31 16.62 18.39 -8.39
C ALA A 31 16.91 19.34 -9.57
N SER A 32 16.53 18.98 -10.80
CA SER A 32 16.70 19.85 -11.98
C SER A 32 15.89 21.15 -11.89
N ALA A 33 14.80 21.16 -11.10
CA ALA A 33 14.00 22.34 -10.80
C ALA A 33 14.49 23.10 -9.55
N GLY A 34 15.63 22.71 -8.97
CA GLY A 34 16.20 23.31 -7.77
C GLY A 34 15.62 22.79 -6.46
N PHE A 35 14.91 21.66 -6.47
CA PHE A 35 14.35 21.04 -5.26
C PHE A 35 15.06 19.72 -4.93
N ASP A 36 15.94 19.76 -3.92
CA ASP A 36 16.63 18.57 -3.40
C ASP A 36 15.68 17.76 -2.50
N ALA A 37 14.86 16.92 -3.15
CA ALA A 37 13.78 16.21 -2.51
C ALA A 37 14.24 14.87 -1.91
N HIS A 38 14.07 14.74 -0.60
CA HIS A 38 14.11 13.45 0.09
C HIS A 38 12.69 12.91 0.30
N LEU A 39 12.53 11.58 0.28
CA LEU A 39 11.23 10.94 0.24
C LEU A 39 11.01 10.05 1.46
N ILE A 40 9.75 9.98 1.88
CA ILE A 40 9.27 9.01 2.86
C ILE A 40 8.31 8.09 2.15
N VAL A 41 8.48 6.78 2.31
CA VAL A 41 7.57 5.80 1.71
C VAL A 41 6.80 5.03 2.78
N ASP A 42 5.47 5.06 2.66
CA ASP A 42 4.56 4.28 3.46
C ASP A 42 4.69 2.78 3.11
N THR A 43 4.94 1.97 4.13
CA THR A 43 5.05 0.51 4.05
C THR A 43 4.11 -0.23 5.00
N CYS A 44 3.12 0.46 5.56
CA CYS A 44 2.30 -0.12 6.62
C CYS A 44 1.50 -1.34 6.17
N ARG A 45 1.15 -1.43 4.88
CA ARG A 45 0.23 -2.44 4.32
C ARG A 45 0.79 -3.15 3.09
N ASN A 46 2.11 -3.12 2.90
CA ASN A 46 2.77 -3.70 1.73
C ASN A 46 3.48 -5.03 2.01
N GLY A 47 3.31 -5.65 3.18
CA GLY A 47 4.05 -6.86 3.59
C GLY A 47 3.75 -8.11 2.78
N LYS A 48 2.60 -8.15 2.08
CA LYS A 48 2.29 -9.16 1.07
C LYS A 48 2.19 -8.51 -0.30
N GLN A 49 2.92 -9.09 -1.25
CA GLN A 49 2.85 -8.76 -2.67
C GLN A 49 2.83 -10.07 -3.50
N PRO A 50 1.98 -10.19 -4.53
CA PRO A 50 0.92 -9.24 -4.88
C PRO A 50 -0.18 -9.20 -3.80
N THR A 51 -0.89 -8.08 -3.73
CA THR A 51 -2.07 -7.89 -2.88
C THR A 51 -3.30 -8.57 -3.50
N GLY A 52 -4.44 -8.55 -2.81
CA GLY A 52 -5.74 -8.97 -3.37
C GLY A 52 -6.43 -7.94 -4.27
N GLN A 53 -5.71 -6.93 -4.77
CA GLN A 53 -6.27 -5.93 -5.68
C GLN A 53 -6.62 -6.56 -7.03
N LEU A 54 -7.80 -6.24 -7.57
CA LEU A 54 -8.19 -6.62 -8.94
C LEU A 54 -7.72 -5.58 -9.96
N ALA A 55 -7.67 -4.32 -9.55
CA ALA A 55 -7.04 -3.24 -10.28
C ALA A 55 -6.20 -2.37 -9.33
N TRP A 56 -5.13 -1.76 -9.84
CA TRP A 56 -4.22 -0.94 -9.01
C TRP A 56 -4.94 0.26 -8.35
N GLY A 57 -5.99 0.78 -9.00
CA GLY A 57 -6.84 1.84 -8.45
C GLY A 57 -7.84 1.39 -7.38
N ASP A 58 -7.80 0.14 -6.94
CA ASP A 58 -8.65 -0.37 -5.86
C ASP A 58 -7.93 -0.18 -4.53
N TRP A 59 -8.20 0.94 -3.87
CA TRP A 59 -7.45 1.40 -2.71
C TRP A 59 -8.13 1.09 -1.35
N CYS A 60 -9.41 0.76 -1.37
CA CYS A 60 -10.20 0.66 -0.15
C CYS A 60 -10.13 -0.72 0.49
N ASN A 61 -9.68 -0.77 1.76
CA ASN A 61 -9.66 -1.96 2.62
C ASN A 61 -9.23 -3.25 1.89
N VAL A 62 -8.15 -3.18 1.11
CA VAL A 62 -7.72 -4.24 0.20
C VAL A 62 -7.47 -5.56 0.94
N ILE A 63 -8.14 -6.64 0.50
CA ILE A 63 -7.93 -8.00 1.02
C ILE A 63 -6.53 -8.50 0.71
N ASP A 64 -6.08 -9.54 1.41
CA ASP A 64 -4.78 -10.15 1.16
C ASP A 64 -3.60 -9.16 1.23
N THR A 65 -3.67 -8.26 2.21
CA THR A 65 -2.58 -7.35 2.58
C THR A 65 -2.06 -7.69 3.97
N GLY A 66 -0.78 -7.41 4.20
CA GLY A 66 -0.08 -7.67 5.46
C GLY A 66 0.70 -6.44 5.93
N PHE A 67 0.99 -6.36 7.22
CA PHE A 67 1.94 -5.35 7.70
C PHE A 67 3.31 -5.53 7.04
N GLY A 68 3.86 -4.44 6.52
CA GLY A 68 5.18 -4.43 5.89
C GLY A 68 6.32 -4.15 6.84
N VAL A 69 7.45 -3.73 6.27
CA VAL A 69 8.68 -3.46 7.01
C VAL A 69 8.47 -2.39 8.07
N ARG A 70 9.15 -2.56 9.22
CA ARG A 70 9.15 -1.56 10.29
C ARG A 70 9.81 -0.26 9.81
N PRO A 71 9.42 0.91 10.36
CA PRO A 71 10.06 2.18 10.05
C PRO A 71 11.56 2.09 10.23
N THR A 72 12.29 2.60 9.25
CA THR A 72 13.74 2.67 9.31
C THR A 72 14.25 3.79 8.42
N THR A 73 15.32 4.44 8.86
CA THR A 73 16.15 5.33 8.06
C THR A 73 17.25 4.56 7.32
N ASP A 74 17.50 3.31 7.71
CA ASP A 74 18.42 2.41 7.01
C ASP A 74 17.67 1.68 5.90
N THR A 75 17.56 2.33 4.75
CA THR A 75 16.80 1.86 3.59
C THR A 75 17.69 1.33 2.47
N GLY A 76 19.02 1.42 2.64
CA GLY A 76 19.99 1.18 1.56
C GLY A 76 19.95 2.25 0.44
N ASP A 77 19.10 3.28 0.57
CA ASP A 77 18.92 4.33 -0.41
C ASP A 77 19.01 5.71 0.25
N LYS A 78 19.92 6.56 -0.24
CA LYS A 78 20.16 7.90 0.33
C LYS A 78 18.95 8.84 0.17
N LEU A 79 17.99 8.48 -0.69
CA LEU A 79 16.83 9.30 -1.02
C LEU A 79 15.56 8.91 -0.25
N VAL A 80 15.57 7.81 0.51
CA VAL A 80 14.34 7.22 1.05
C VAL A 80 14.44 6.95 2.54
N MET A 81 13.41 7.37 3.28
CA MET A 81 13.09 6.86 4.62
C MET A 81 11.82 6.02 4.54
N LEU A 82 11.76 4.91 5.26
CA LEU A 82 10.56 4.08 5.36
C LEU A 82 9.77 4.49 6.60
N SER A 83 8.48 4.78 6.43
CA SER A 83 7.58 5.15 7.52
C SER A 83 6.40 4.19 7.61
N SER A 84 5.99 3.90 8.84
CA SER A 84 4.78 3.13 9.17
C SER A 84 3.59 4.03 9.55
N GLY A 85 3.62 5.32 9.21
CA GLY A 85 2.80 6.31 9.93
C GLY A 85 1.95 7.28 9.12
N LEU A 86 1.95 7.26 7.79
CA LEU A 86 1.24 8.31 7.02
C LEU A 86 -0.28 8.06 6.90
N SER A 87 -0.75 6.83 7.12
CA SER A 87 -2.15 6.55 7.45
C SER A 87 -2.23 5.84 8.80
N PRO A 88 -3.12 6.23 9.74
CA PRO A 88 -3.35 5.43 10.94
C PRO A 88 -3.78 4.03 10.50
N VAL A 89 -2.88 3.07 10.67
CA VAL A 89 -2.82 1.78 9.95
C VAL A 89 -4.07 0.92 10.11
N VAL A 90 -4.92 1.27 11.09
CA VAL A 90 -6.09 0.49 11.48
C VAL A 90 -7.40 1.28 11.39
N ARG A 91 -7.39 2.48 10.81
CA ARG A 91 -8.65 3.16 10.47
C ARG A 91 -9.18 2.65 9.14
N VAL A 92 -10.45 2.26 9.15
CA VAL A 92 -11.21 1.92 7.95
C VAL A 92 -11.12 3.06 6.96
N MET A 93 -10.94 2.76 5.67
CA MET A 93 -10.93 3.81 4.65
C MET A 93 -12.32 4.10 4.05
N ALA A 94 -13.30 3.17 4.08
CA ALA A 94 -14.75 3.46 3.98
C ALA A 94 -15.69 2.21 4.08
N LEU A 95 -17.00 2.51 3.93
CA LEU A 95 -18.25 1.87 4.42
C LEU A 95 -18.94 0.81 3.56
N GLN A 96 -19.95 0.17 4.16
CA GLN A 96 -21.04 -0.55 3.49
C GLN A 96 -22.26 0.34 3.18
N THR A 97 -23.12 -0.13 2.27
CA THR A 97 -24.44 0.44 2.04
C THR A 97 -25.45 -0.02 3.10
N PRO A 98 -26.42 0.83 3.52
CA PRO A 98 -26.57 2.26 3.21
C PRO A 98 -25.80 3.15 4.20
N ALA A 99 -24.91 4.02 3.71
CA ALA A 99 -24.22 5.02 4.51
C ALA A 99 -24.04 6.34 3.74
N LYS A 100 -24.09 7.49 4.43
CA LYS A 100 -24.01 8.83 3.81
C LYS A 100 -22.66 9.10 3.12
N ARG A 101 -21.59 8.43 3.55
CA ARG A 101 -20.22 8.58 3.02
C ARG A 101 -19.74 7.35 2.25
N TYR A 102 -20.68 6.57 1.70
CA TYR A 102 -20.33 5.37 0.94
C TYR A 102 -19.51 5.71 -0.32
N ASP A 103 -18.41 4.99 -0.51
CA ASP A 103 -17.60 5.02 -1.74
C ASP A 103 -17.69 3.66 -2.43
N ALA A 104 -18.00 3.65 -3.73
CA ALA A 104 -18.15 2.44 -4.52
C ALA A 104 -16.89 1.55 -4.53
N LYS A 105 -15.69 2.13 -4.36
CA LYS A 105 -14.43 1.37 -4.27
C LYS A 105 -14.39 0.46 -3.04
N CYS A 106 -15.11 0.79 -1.97
CA CYS A 106 -15.19 -0.03 -0.77
C CYS A 106 -16.21 -1.18 -0.88
N GLY A 107 -17.08 -1.12 -1.88
CA GLY A 107 -17.98 -2.22 -2.24
C GLY A 107 -17.33 -3.31 -3.11
N LEU A 108 -16.19 -3.04 -3.76
CA LEU A 108 -15.56 -3.94 -4.73
C LEU A 108 -15.13 -5.29 -4.14
N HIS A 109 -15.08 -6.35 -4.95
CA HIS A 109 -14.69 -7.69 -4.51
C HIS A 109 -13.33 -7.75 -3.80
N GLY A 110 -12.36 -6.94 -4.24
CA GLY A 110 -11.03 -6.83 -3.59
C GLY A 110 -11.00 -6.07 -2.27
N ALA A 111 -12.13 -5.55 -1.78
CA ALA A 111 -12.24 -4.82 -0.52
C ALA A 111 -12.87 -5.69 0.58
N LEU A 112 -12.23 -5.74 1.75
CA LEU A 112 -12.70 -6.48 2.91
C LEU A 112 -14.01 -5.87 3.42
N LYS A 113 -15.01 -6.73 3.61
CA LYS A 113 -16.36 -6.40 4.08
C LYS A 113 -16.76 -7.42 5.15
N PRO A 114 -17.67 -7.10 6.08
CA PRO A 114 -18.31 -5.79 6.33
C PRO A 114 -17.33 -4.75 6.89
N ALA A 115 -17.23 -3.56 6.26
CA ALA A 115 -16.40 -2.45 6.73
C ALA A 115 -17.23 -1.37 7.46
N PRO A 116 -16.77 -0.85 8.62
CA PRO A 116 -17.45 0.25 9.32
C PRO A 116 -17.15 1.64 8.72
N GLU A 117 -17.57 2.72 9.40
CA GLU A 117 -17.36 4.10 8.96
C GLU A 117 -15.87 4.43 8.75
N ALA A 118 -15.56 5.16 7.68
CA ALA A 118 -14.22 5.66 7.44
C ALA A 118 -13.71 6.40 8.70
N GLY A 119 -12.49 6.06 9.12
CA GLY A 119 -11.89 6.59 10.34
C GLY A 119 -12.18 5.79 11.61
N THR A 120 -13.04 4.76 11.59
CA THR A 120 -13.28 3.88 12.75
C THR A 120 -12.30 2.70 12.77
N TRP A 121 -12.25 1.96 13.88
CA TRP A 121 -11.41 0.77 13.99
C TRP A 121 -11.97 -0.40 13.18
N PHE A 122 -11.14 -1.07 12.38
CA PHE A 122 -11.52 -2.27 11.64
C PHE A 122 -10.80 -3.52 12.17
N GLN A 123 -11.39 -4.18 13.17
CA GLN A 123 -10.76 -5.35 13.81
C GLN A 123 -10.41 -6.47 12.82
N ALA A 124 -11.32 -6.86 11.93
CA ALA A 124 -11.05 -7.94 10.97
C ALA A 124 -9.93 -7.59 9.99
N TYR A 125 -9.82 -6.32 9.59
CA TYR A 125 -8.74 -5.86 8.73
C TYR A 125 -7.40 -5.86 9.47
N PHE A 126 -7.38 -5.44 10.73
CA PHE A 126 -6.20 -5.51 11.58
C PHE A 126 -5.69 -6.96 11.73
N GLU A 127 -6.59 -7.89 12.01
CA GLU A 127 -6.26 -9.31 12.11
C GLU A 127 -5.71 -9.87 10.80
N GLN A 128 -6.28 -9.47 9.66
CA GLN A 128 -5.72 -9.81 8.36
C GLN A 128 -4.27 -9.32 8.23
N LEU A 129 -4.02 -8.04 8.56
CA LEU A 129 -2.69 -7.45 8.46
C LEU A 129 -1.67 -8.17 9.34
N LEU A 130 -2.06 -8.60 10.55
CA LEU A 130 -1.22 -9.38 11.47
C LEU A 130 -0.92 -10.78 10.94
N ARG A 131 -1.94 -11.49 10.44
CA ARG A 131 -1.78 -12.87 9.95
C ARG A 131 -0.87 -12.97 8.73
N ILE A 132 -0.84 -11.90 7.92
CA ILE A 132 -0.14 -11.83 6.64
C ILE A 132 1.13 -10.96 6.75
N ALA A 133 1.51 -10.57 7.97
CA ALA A 133 2.66 -9.72 8.19
C ALA A 133 3.95 -10.35 7.64
N ASP A 134 4.82 -9.50 7.09
CA ASP A 134 6.16 -9.93 6.69
C ASP A 134 6.91 -10.45 7.94
N SER A 135 7.79 -11.42 7.77
CA SER A 135 8.64 -12.05 8.80
C SER A 135 9.49 -11.08 9.64
N SER A 136 9.56 -9.81 9.26
CA SER A 136 10.21 -8.73 10.00
C SER A 136 9.27 -7.98 10.97
N PHE A 137 8.02 -8.40 11.08
CA PHE A 137 7.01 -7.77 11.93
C PHE A 137 7.11 -8.17 13.40
#